data_AF-A0A7S4VWX8-F1
#
_entry.id   AF-A0A7S4VWX8-F1
#
_cell.length_a   1.000
_cell.length_b   1.000
_cell.length_c   1.000
_cell.angle_alpha   90.00
_cell.angle_beta   90.00
_cell.angle_gamma   90.00
#
_symmetry.space_group_name_H-M   'P 1'
#
loop_
_entity.id
_entity.type
_entity.pdbx_description
1 polymer ?
#
loop_
_entity_poly.entity_id
_entity_poly.type
_entity_poly.pdbx_seq_one_letter_code
_entity_poly.pdbx_strand_id
1 'polypeptide(L)'
;LVRDNSNTFFFSKSNLSPLNNKKAVAEECLSLNDIEELLGLPIIGVIPESKDVLTCTNLGTPIITLGDDNPAAGAYSDMVDRFLGEEKDLRFITPEPVSFFKRFFG
;
A
#
# COMPACT_ATOMS: atom_id res chain seq x y z
N LEU A 1 5.56 -1.80 10.17
CA LEU A 1 6.52 -2.85 9.76
C LEU A 1 6.25 -4.08 10.62
N VAL A 2 5.68 -5.12 10.02
CA VAL A 2 5.51 -6.43 10.68
C VAL A 2 6.48 -7.38 10.00
N ARG A 3 7.32 -8.06 10.79
CA ARG A 3 8.33 -9.02 10.33
C ARG A 3 7.81 -10.41 10.60
N ASP A 4 7.71 -11.25 9.58
CA ASP A 4 7.51 -12.70 9.75
C ASP A 4 8.86 -13.44 9.71
N ASN A 5 8.86 -14.67 10.23
CA ASN A 5 10.00 -15.60 10.30
C ASN A 5 10.54 -16.01 8.90
N SER A 6 9.82 -15.68 7.82
CA SER A 6 10.22 -15.90 6.42
C SER A 6 11.10 -14.80 5.80
N ASN A 7 11.54 -13.80 6.59
CA ASN A 7 12.38 -12.69 6.11
C ASN A 7 11.66 -11.79 5.08
N THR A 8 10.35 -11.58 5.23
CA THR A 8 9.55 -10.77 4.30
C THR A 8 8.88 -9.61 5.03
N PHE A 9 8.91 -8.41 4.43
CA PHE A 9 8.34 -7.18 5.02
C PHE A 9 7.11 -6.69 4.24
N PHE A 10 6.17 -6.13 5.00
CA PHE A 10 4.97 -5.48 4.49
C PHE A 10 5.06 -3.97 4.69
N PHE A 11 4.87 -3.19 3.62
CA PHE A 11 4.81 -1.74 3.68
C PHE A 11 3.37 -1.26 3.56
N SER A 12 2.85 -0.70 4.65
CA SER A 12 1.62 0.08 4.67
C SER A 12 1.99 1.53 4.48
N LYS A 13 1.52 2.15 3.40
CA LYS A 13 1.75 3.58 3.15
C LYS A 13 0.86 4.40 4.09
N SER A 14 1.29 4.57 5.34
CA SER A 14 0.63 5.49 6.27
C SER A 14 1.03 6.92 5.91
N ASN A 15 0.06 7.79 5.63
CA ASN A 15 0.27 9.21 5.85
C ASN A 15 0.50 9.41 7.35
N LEU A 16 1.76 9.43 7.79
CA LEU A 16 2.07 10.10 9.04
C LEU A 16 1.57 11.54 8.86
N SER A 17 0.60 11.95 9.66
CA SER A 17 0.09 13.31 9.66
C SER A 17 0.92 14.17 10.60
N PRO A 18 1.95 14.91 10.15
CA PRO A 18 2.24 16.19 10.75
C PRO A 18 1.27 17.20 10.13
N LEU A 19 0.85 18.17 10.93
CA LEU A 19 -0.02 19.26 10.53
C LEU A 19 0.19 19.73 9.07
N ASN A 20 -0.86 19.65 8.27
CA ASN A 20 -1.23 20.65 7.28
C ASN A 20 -0.24 20.98 6.13
N ASN A 21 0.74 20.14 5.78
CA ASN A 21 1.63 20.43 4.66
C ASN A 21 1.87 19.24 3.74
N LYS A 22 1.00 19.09 2.72
CA LYS A 22 1.08 18.04 1.68
C LYS A 22 2.41 18.03 0.91
N LYS A 23 3.21 19.11 0.96
CA LYS A 23 4.54 19.19 0.34
C LYS A 23 5.63 18.56 1.20
N ALA A 24 5.57 18.68 2.52
CA ALA A 24 6.60 18.14 3.42
C ALA A 24 6.59 16.60 3.46
N VAL A 25 5.40 15.99 3.35
CA VAL A 25 5.24 14.52 3.38
C VAL A 25 5.90 13.85 2.17
N ALA A 26 5.94 14.52 1.01
CA ALA A 26 6.60 13.98 -0.18
C ALA A 26 8.13 14.01 -0.08
N GLU A 27 8.70 14.93 0.71
CA GLU A 27 10.14 15.04 0.93
C GLU A 27 10.67 14.07 2.01
N GLU A 28 9.80 13.51 2.86
CA GLU A 28 10.15 12.55 3.92
C GLU A 28 9.80 11.08 3.62
N CYS A 29 9.04 10.80 2.56
CA CYS A 29 8.69 9.42 2.20
C CYS A 29 9.85 8.74 1.46
N LEU A 30 10.38 7.65 2.02
CA LEU A 30 11.32 6.76 1.34
C LEU A 30 10.71 6.17 0.07
N SER A 31 11.50 6.07 -1.00
CA SER A 31 11.07 5.35 -2.20
C SER A 31 11.06 3.83 -1.94
N LEU A 32 10.33 3.07 -2.75
CA LEU A 32 10.32 1.60 -2.64
C LEU A 32 11.72 1.01 -2.78
N ASN A 33 12.53 1.56 -3.68
CA ASN A 33 13.91 1.14 -3.91
C ASN A 33 14.78 1.39 -2.67
N ASP A 34 14.63 2.54 -2.01
CA ASP A 34 15.37 2.84 -0.78
C ASP A 34 14.98 1.88 0.36
N ILE A 35 13.71 1.48 0.43
CA ILE A 35 13.21 0.53 1.42
C ILE A 35 13.80 -0.87 1.18
N GLU A 36 13.85 -1.32 -0.08
CA GLU A 36 14.46 -2.59 -0.45
C GLU A 36 15.97 -2.61 -0.16
N GLU A 37 16.68 -1.53 -0.51
CA GLU A 37 18.11 -1.40 -0.24
C GLU A 37 18.40 -1.36 1.27
N LEU A 38 17.61 -0.59 2.03
CA LEU A 38 17.77 -0.44 3.48
C LEU A 38 17.48 -1.75 4.24
N LEU A 39 16.41 -2.45 3.87
CA LEU A 39 15.99 -3.68 4.55
C LEU A 39 16.71 -4.92 4.01
N GLY A 40 17.26 -4.86 2.80
CA GLY A 40 17.92 -5.97 2.10
C GLY A 40 16.95 -7.09 1.73
N LEU A 41 15.65 -6.80 1.57
CA LEU A 41 14.60 -7.79 1.37
C LEU A 41 13.61 -7.33 0.30
N PRO A 42 13.10 -8.27 -0.54
CA PRO A 42 12.19 -7.93 -1.62
C PRO A 42 10.82 -7.50 -1.08
N ILE A 43 10.24 -6.46 -1.68
CA ILE A 43 8.87 -6.04 -1.38
C ILE A 43 7.88 -6.92 -2.15
N ILE A 44 7.00 -7.60 -1.42
CA ILE A 44 5.99 -8.48 -2.02
C ILE A 44 4.59 -7.86 -2.13
N GLY A 45 4.42 -6.61 -1.67
CA GLY A 45 3.16 -5.91 -1.81
C GLY A 45 3.17 -4.52 -1.19
N VAL A 46 2.35 -3.64 -1.77
CA VAL A 46 2.10 -2.28 -1.30
C VAL A 46 0.61 -2.15 -1.02
N ILE A 47 0.25 -1.96 0.25
CA ILE A 47 -1.15 -1.81 0.65
C ILE A 47 -1.49 -0.32 0.74
N PRO A 48 -2.47 0.18 -0.05
CA PRO A 48 -2.90 1.57 0.05
C PRO A 48 -3.64 1.81 1.38
N GLU A 49 -3.58 3.05 1.86
CA GLU A 49 -4.40 3.47 3.02
C GLU A 49 -5.89 3.31 2.68
N SER A 50 -6.64 2.66 3.56
CA SER A 50 -8.05 2.34 3.32
C SER A 50 -8.90 2.47 4.57
N LYS A 51 -10.02 3.18 4.44
CA LYS A 51 -11.05 3.25 5.49
C LYS A 51 -11.74 1.90 5.70
N ASP A 52 -11.79 1.07 4.66
CA ASP A 52 -12.43 -0.24 4.75
C ASP A 52 -11.63 -1.17 5.64
N VAL A 53 -10.29 -1.05 5.67
CA VAL A 53 -9.43 -1.77 6.62
C VAL A 53 -9.80 -1.43 8.07
N LEU A 54 -10.01 -0.14 8.37
CA LEU A 54 -10.44 0.30 9.70
C LEU A 54 -11.83 -0.22 10.05
N THR A 55 -12.78 -0.12 9.11
CA THR A 55 -14.15 -0.63 9.28
C THR A 55 -14.15 -2.14 9.56
N CYS A 56 -13.46 -2.93 8.73
CA CYS A 56 -13.29 -4.37 8.90
C CYS A 56 -12.66 -4.73 10.24
N THR A 57 -11.63 -4.00 10.67
CA THR A 57 -11.00 -4.20 11.99
C THR A 57 -11.99 -3.97 13.13
N ASN A 58 -12.77 -2.88 13.07
CA ASN A 58 -13.78 -2.58 14.09
C ASN A 58 -14.92 -3.60 14.12
N LEU A 59 -15.24 -4.20 12.98
CA LEU A 59 -16.26 -5.25 12.84
C LEU A 59 -15.73 -6.65 13.15
N GLY A 60 -14.41 -6.83 13.30
CA GLY A 60 -13.78 -8.14 13.45
C GLY A 60 -13.88 -9.02 12.19
N THR A 61 -14.03 -8.42 11.01
CA THR A 61 -14.12 -9.13 9.73
C THR A 61 -12.84 -8.94 8.90
N PRO A 62 -12.32 -9.97 8.21
CA PRO A 62 -11.14 -9.80 7.35
C PRO A 62 -11.45 -8.92 6.14
N ILE A 63 -10.54 -8.00 5.79
CA ILE A 63 -10.69 -7.11 4.63
C ILE A 63 -10.79 -7.86 3.29
N ILE A 64 -10.18 -9.06 3.20
CA ILE A 64 -10.22 -9.92 2.02
C ILE A 64 -11.65 -10.33 1.64
N THR A 65 -12.62 -10.23 2.56
CA THR A 65 -14.03 -10.57 2.28
C THR A 65 -14.72 -9.57 1.36
N LEU A 66 -14.14 -8.38 1.15
CA LEU A 66 -14.67 -7.36 0.25
C LEU A 66 -14.36 -7.63 -1.24
N GLY A 67 -13.54 -8.64 -1.54
CA GLY A 67 -13.18 -9.04 -2.91
C GLY A 67 -12.10 -8.17 -3.56
N ASP A 68 -11.52 -8.68 -4.65
CA ASP A 68 -10.32 -8.10 -5.28
C ASP A 68 -10.54 -6.72 -5.94
N ASP A 69 -11.80 -6.37 -6.22
CA ASP A 69 -12.21 -5.04 -6.71
C ASP A 69 -11.99 -3.94 -5.67
N ASN A 70 -11.97 -4.29 -4.37
CA ASN A 70 -11.58 -3.36 -3.33
C ASN A 70 -10.05 -3.18 -3.34
N PRO A 71 -9.52 -1.95 -3.43
CA PRO A 71 -8.08 -1.71 -3.60
C PRO A 71 -7.20 -2.34 -2.51
N ALA A 72 -7.61 -2.27 -1.24
CA ALA A 72 -6.83 -2.83 -0.16
C ALA A 72 -6.98 -4.35 -0.09
N ALA A 73 -8.20 -4.87 -0.26
CA ALA A 73 -8.44 -6.31 -0.26
C ALA A 73 -7.67 -7.01 -1.39
N GLY A 74 -7.73 -6.46 -2.62
CA GLY A 74 -6.96 -6.95 -3.75
C GLY A 74 -5.44 -6.86 -3.50
N ALA A 75 -4.95 -5.76 -2.92
CA ALA A 75 -3.53 -5.64 -2.60
C ALA A 75 -3.05 -6.72 -1.62
N TYR A 76 -3.87 -7.07 -0.62
CA TYR A 76 -3.61 -8.19 0.28
C TYR A 76 -3.66 -9.54 -0.45
N SER A 77 -4.61 -9.71 -1.38
CA SER A 77 -4.75 -10.91 -2.21
C SER A 77 -3.48 -11.16 -3.03
N ASP A 78 -3.01 -10.17 -3.80
CA ASP A 78 -1.78 -10.33 -4.59
C ASP A 78 -0.55 -10.57 -3.72
N MET A 79 -0.51 -9.95 -2.54
CA MET A 79 0.59 -10.13 -1.60
C MET A 79 0.68 -11.58 -1.12
N VAL A 80 -0.47 -12.21 -0.84
CA VAL A 80 -0.52 -13.64 -0.51
C VAL A 80 -0.10 -14.48 -1.71
N ASP A 81 -0.57 -14.16 -2.91
CA ASP A 81 -0.18 -14.91 -4.11
C ASP A 81 1.34 -14.83 -4.36
N ARG A 82 1.95 -13.65 -4.25
CA ARG A 82 3.42 -13.49 -4.34
C ARG A 82 4.15 -14.24 -3.24
N PHE A 83 3.60 -14.24 -2.02
CA PHE A 83 4.15 -15.01 -0.91
C PHE A 83 4.13 -16.52 -1.19
N LEU A 84 3.12 -17.00 -1.91
CA LEU A 84 3.00 -18.40 -2.34
C LEU A 84 3.82 -18.72 -3.60
N GLY A 85 4.48 -17.73 -4.21
CA GLY A 85 5.41 -17.90 -5.34
C GLY A 85 4.84 -17.50 -6.70
N GLU A 86 3.64 -16.93 -6.76
CA GLU A 86 3.05 -16.45 -8.02
C GLU A 86 3.68 -15.13 -8.47
N GLU A 87 3.96 -14.99 -9.77
CA GLU A 87 4.44 -13.74 -10.36
C GLU A 87 3.28 -12.80 -10.68
N LYS A 88 3.20 -11.68 -9.96
CA LYS A 88 2.20 -10.63 -10.17
C LYS A 88 2.82 -9.24 -10.09
N ASP A 89 2.38 -8.32 -10.95
CA ASP A 89 2.85 -6.92 -10.93
C ASP A 89 2.46 -6.20 -9.64
N LEU A 90 3.38 -5.42 -9.05
CA LEU A 90 3.09 -4.61 -7.87
C LEU A 90 2.14 -3.46 -8.22
N ARG A 91 0.92 -3.51 -7.68
CA ARG A 91 -0.05 -2.40 -7.75
C ARG A 91 0.35 -1.27 -6.78
N PHE A 92 -0.17 -0.07 -7.03
CA PHE A 92 -0.05 1.11 -6.16
C PHE A 92 1.39 1.66 -5.96
N ILE A 93 2.31 1.32 -6.87
CA ILE A 93 3.69 1.81 -6.86
C ILE A 93 3.85 3.18 -7.53
N THR A 94 2.95 3.53 -8.45
CA THR A 94 2.91 4.85 -9.09
C THR A 94 1.96 5.77 -8.32
N PRO A 95 2.38 7.00 -7.93
CA PRO A 95 1.44 8.00 -7.46
C PRO A 95 0.44 8.29 -8.58
N GLU A 96 -0.87 8.26 -8.29
CA GLU A 96 -1.86 8.63 -9.30
C GLU A 96 -1.53 10.01 -9.85
N PRO A 97 -1.42 10.19 -11.18
CA PRO A 97 -1.25 11.51 -11.73
C PRO A 97 -2.50 12.32 -11.34
N VAL A 98 -2.30 13.35 -10.52
CA VAL A 98 -3.34 14.35 -10.23
C VAL A 98 -3.95 14.77 -11.55
N SER A 99 -5.21 14.40 -11.76
CA SER A 99 -5.95 14.59 -13.00
C SER A 99 -6.08 16.09 -13.29
N PHE A 100 -5.07 16.65 -13.94
CA PHE A 100 -4.93 18.09 -14.22
C PHE A 100 -6.00 18.59 -15.19
N PHE A 101 -6.72 17.67 -15.84
CA PHE A 101 -7.77 17.96 -16.82
C PHE A 101 -9.17 18.08 -16.22
N LYS A 102 -9.39 17.74 -14.94
CA LYS A 102 -10.71 17.89 -14.30
C LYS A 102 -11.10 19.34 -13.98
N ARG A 103 -10.20 20.30 -14.19
CA ARG A 103 -10.44 21.74 -13.99
C ARG A 103 -10.76 22.51 -15.27
N PHE A 104 -10.66 21.87 -16.43
CA PHE A 104 -10.88 22.53 -17.74
C PHE A 104 -12.15 22.05 -18.49
N PHE A 105 -12.79 20.97 -18.05
CA PHE A 105 -14.03 20.45 -18.67
C PHE A 105 -15.03 19.93 -17.63
N GLY A 106 -15.52 20.82 -16.75
CA GLY A 106 -16.60 20.52 -15.80
C GLY A 106 -16.64 21.49 -14.63
#